data_AF-A0A6H5GE71-F1
#
_entry.id   AF-A0A6H5GE71-F1
#
_cell.length_a   1.000
_cell.length_b   1.000
_cell.length_c   1.000
_cell.angle_alpha   90.00
_cell.angle_beta   90.00
_cell.angle_gamma   90.00
#
_symmetry.space_group_name_H-M   'P 1'
#
loop_
_entity.id
_entity.type
_entity.pdbx_description
1 polymer ?
#
loop_
_entity_poly.entity_id
_entity_poly.type
_entity_poly.pdbx_seq_one_letter_code
_entity_poly.pdbx_strand_id
1 'polypeptide(L)'
;MVKSHGDFVTIIDLPEGEHHFKFFVDGQWKHDPHHKIVDNDMGSKNNVISVKNSDFEVFQALAMDSETGTHTQPGEWGQTIPASKPWEKPHGPPILPPHLLQVILNQDVPITCEPTLLPEPNHVMLNHLYALSIKDGVMVLSATHRYRRKYVTTLLYKPI
;
A
#
# COMPACT_ATOMS: atom_id res chain seq x y z
N MET A 1 -5.51 -4.18 37.66
CA MET A 1 -5.98 -4.48 36.30
C MET A 1 -7.49 -4.29 36.26
N VAL A 2 -7.99 -3.66 35.20
CA VAL A 2 -9.43 -3.53 34.91
C VAL A 2 -9.85 -4.70 34.03
N LYS A 3 -10.97 -5.34 34.36
CA LYS A 3 -11.54 -6.46 33.59
C LYS A 3 -12.47 -5.92 32.50
N SER A 4 -12.27 -6.38 31.27
CA SER A 4 -13.15 -6.22 30.11
C SER A 4 -13.95 -7.52 29.84
N HIS A 5 -14.61 -7.62 28.69
CA HIS A 5 -15.41 -8.79 28.31
C HIS A 5 -14.55 -10.06 28.11
N GLY A 6 -13.32 -9.92 27.59
CA GLY A 6 -12.37 -11.01 27.40
C GLY A 6 -10.95 -10.75 27.92
N ASP A 7 -10.63 -9.49 28.25
CA ASP A 7 -9.25 -9.06 28.53
C ASP A 7 -9.10 -8.44 29.93
N PHE A 8 -7.88 -8.47 30.45
CA PHE A 8 -7.48 -7.75 31.65
C PHE A 8 -6.39 -6.74 31.28
N VAL A 9 -6.61 -5.45 31.56
CA VAL A 9 -5.72 -4.38 31.10
C VAL A 9 -5.31 -3.46 32.25
N THR A 10 -4.10 -2.93 32.19
CA THR A 10 -3.63 -1.80 33.02
C THR A 10 -2.68 -0.96 32.19
N ILE A 11 -2.72 0.36 32.36
CA ILE A 11 -1.76 1.29 31.74
C ILE A 11 -0.85 1.78 32.86
N ILE A 12 0.46 1.64 32.67
CA ILE A 12 1.49 2.01 33.62
C ILE A 12 2.55 2.79 32.86
N ASP A 13 2.87 3.99 33.33
CA ASP A 13 3.98 4.78 32.78
C ASP A 13 5.31 4.15 33.23
N LEU A 14 6.10 3.69 32.26
CA LEU A 14 7.41 3.11 32.49
C LEU A 14 8.48 3.97 31.78
N PRO A 15 9.65 4.18 32.41
CA PRO A 15 10.77 4.83 31.73
C PRO A 15 11.29 3.96 30.57
N GLU A 16 12.02 4.57 29.64
CA GLU A 16 12.71 3.84 28.57
C GLU A 16 13.66 2.79 29.16
N GLY A 17 13.61 1.57 28.60
CA GLY A 17 14.40 0.45 29.08
C GLY A 17 13.71 -0.90 28.94
N GLU A 18 14.39 -1.94 29.44
CA GLU A 18 13.86 -3.29 29.52
C GLU A 18 13.16 -3.51 30.86
N HIS A 19 11.94 -4.02 30.83
CA HIS A 19 11.10 -4.24 32.00
C HIS A 19 10.63 -5.69 32.04
N HIS A 20 10.82 -6.34 33.18
CA HIS A 20 10.38 -7.70 33.43
C HIS A 20 9.13 -7.69 34.28
N PHE A 21 8.12 -8.46 33.88
CA PHE A 21 6.86 -8.53 34.61
C PHE A 21 6.28 -9.94 34.61
N LYS A 22 5.32 -10.15 35.51
CA LYS A 22 4.62 -11.41 35.69
C LYS A 22 3.21 -11.16 36.19
N PHE A 23 2.27 -12.03 35.81
CA PHE A 23 0.88 -11.91 36.23
C PHE A 23 0.65 -12.77 37.47
N PHE A 24 -0.14 -12.25 38.42
CA PHE A 24 -0.64 -13.04 39.54
C PHE A 24 -2.14 -13.32 39.30
N VAL A 25 -2.45 -14.56 38.92
CA VAL A 25 -3.78 -14.98 38.46
C VAL A 25 -4.24 -16.13 39.35
N ASP A 26 -5.40 -15.97 39.98
CA ASP A 26 -6.02 -16.99 40.86
C ASP A 26 -5.08 -17.55 41.93
N GLY A 27 -4.28 -16.68 42.54
CA GLY A 27 -3.33 -17.06 43.60
C GLY A 27 -2.00 -17.65 43.09
N GLN A 28 -1.76 -17.65 41.77
CA GLN A 28 -0.57 -18.24 41.16
C GLN A 28 0.17 -17.26 40.25
N TRP A 29 1.50 -17.29 40.29
CA TRP A 29 2.36 -16.53 39.38
C TRP A 29 2.44 -17.18 38.00
N LYS A 30 2.01 -16.47 36.96
CA LYS A 30 1.97 -16.92 35.56
C LYS A 30 2.63 -15.90 34.63
N HIS A 31 3.22 -16.38 33.54
CA HIS A 31 3.65 -15.56 32.42
C HIS A 31 2.73 -15.81 31.22
N ASP A 32 2.67 -14.87 30.28
CA ASP A 32 1.97 -15.03 29.02
C ASP A 32 2.87 -15.78 28.01
N PRO A 33 2.44 -16.95 27.48
CA PRO A 33 3.19 -17.71 26.47
C PRO A 33 3.33 -17.02 25.11
N HIS A 34 2.50 -16.02 24.80
CA HIS A 34 2.51 -15.33 23.51
C HIS A 34 3.48 -14.15 23.45
N HIS A 35 3.99 -13.72 24.60
CA HIS A 35 4.95 -12.63 24.71
C HIS A 35 6.36 -13.16 24.95
N LYS A 36 7.37 -12.33 24.67
CA LYS A 36 8.76 -12.68 24.96
C LYS A 36 8.94 -12.97 26.45
N ILE A 37 9.75 -13.99 26.75
CA ILE A 37 10.04 -14.44 28.12
C ILE A 37 11.54 -14.44 28.38
N VAL A 38 11.91 -14.21 29.63
CA VAL A 38 13.28 -14.27 30.14
C VAL A 38 13.31 -15.12 31.42
N ASP A 39 14.38 -15.87 31.61
CA ASP A 39 14.60 -16.62 32.85
C ASP A 39 15.05 -15.65 33.95
N ASN A 40 14.31 -15.63 35.06
CA ASN A 40 14.74 -15.00 36.29
C ASN A 40 15.59 -16.03 37.03
N ASP A 41 16.86 -15.74 37.31
CA ASP A 41 17.93 -16.62 37.83
C ASP A 41 17.56 -17.49 39.07
N MET A 42 16.35 -17.34 39.59
CA MET A 42 15.69 -18.15 40.61
C MET A 42 14.81 -19.29 40.03
N GLY A 43 14.99 -19.67 38.76
CA GLY A 43 14.33 -20.82 38.14
C GLY A 43 12.88 -20.60 37.70
N SER A 44 12.44 -19.33 37.55
CA SER A 44 11.10 -19.01 37.07
C SER A 44 11.16 -18.04 35.89
N LYS A 45 10.15 -18.07 35.01
CA LYS A 45 10.09 -17.20 33.82
C LYS A 45 9.25 -15.95 34.06
N ASN A 46 9.72 -14.84 33.52
CA ASN A 46 9.03 -13.54 33.46
C ASN A 46 8.78 -13.18 32.00
N ASN A 47 7.74 -12.39 31.71
CA ASN A 47 7.64 -11.70 30.44
C ASN A 47 8.59 -10.50 30.42
N VAL A 48 9.07 -10.14 29.24
CA VAL A 48 9.94 -8.99 29.02
C VAL A 48 9.37 -8.07 27.94
N ILE A 49 9.36 -6.77 28.23
CA ILE A 49 9.02 -5.72 27.27
C ILE A 49 10.17 -4.70 27.21
N SER A 50 10.44 -4.16 26.03
CA SER A 50 11.37 -3.05 25.85
C SER A 50 10.55 -1.83 25.48
N VAL A 51 10.61 -0.80 26.31
CA VAL A 51 10.00 0.50 26.05
C VAL A 51 11.07 1.37 25.43
N LYS A 52 10.86 1.83 24.20
CA LYS A 52 11.79 2.74 23.50
C LYS A 52 11.13 4.10 23.31
N ASN A 53 11.95 5.15 23.19
CA ASN A 53 11.42 6.48 22.89
C ASN A 53 10.67 6.53 21.54
N SER A 54 11.06 5.70 20.57
CA SER A 54 10.37 5.55 19.27
C SER A 54 8.93 5.06 19.37
N ASP A 55 8.57 4.35 20.44
CA ASP A 55 7.25 3.75 20.59
C ASP A 55 6.18 4.81 20.90
N PHE A 56 6.58 6.01 21.34
CA PHE A 56 5.70 7.13 21.62
C PHE A 56 5.44 8.01 20.38
N GLU A 57 6.33 7.98 19.38
CA GLU A 57 6.15 8.69 18.13
C GLU A 57 5.47 7.80 17.09
N VAL A 58 4.20 8.11 16.76
CA VAL A 58 3.35 7.29 15.87
C VAL A 58 4.05 6.93 14.55
N PHE A 59 4.75 7.88 13.92
CA PHE A 59 5.45 7.62 12.66
C PHE A 59 6.66 6.70 12.83
N GLN A 60 7.37 6.78 13.95
CA GLN A 60 8.52 5.91 14.23
C GLN A 60 8.05 4.50 14.61
N ALA A 61 7.01 4.39 15.42
CA ALA A 61 6.39 3.12 15.78
C ALA A 61 5.92 2.36 14.53
N LEU A 62 5.18 3.04 13.62
CA LEU A 62 4.74 2.44 12.36
C LEU A 62 5.90 2.05 11.44
N ALA A 63 7.00 2.83 11.42
CA ALA A 63 8.17 2.49 10.63
C ALA A 63 8.84 1.21 11.14
N MET A 64 9.05 1.07 12.45
CA MET A 64 9.63 -0.14 13.04
C MET A 64 8.75 -1.37 12.80
N ASP A 65 7.43 -1.22 12.90
CA ASP A 65 6.49 -2.32 12.61
C ASP A 65 6.54 -2.73 11.13
N SER A 66 6.68 -1.76 10.23
CA SER A 66 6.77 -2.03 8.80
C SER A 66 8.01 -2.88 8.44
N GLU A 67 9.16 -2.61 9.04
CA GLU A 67 10.40 -3.38 8.78
C GLU A 67 10.31 -4.86 9.17
N THR A 68 9.48 -5.20 10.16
CA THR A 68 9.24 -6.60 10.57
C THR A 68 8.11 -7.26 9.79
N GLY A 69 7.28 -6.48 9.11
CA GLY A 69 6.35 -6.98 8.10
C GLY A 69 7.13 -7.60 6.94
N THR A 70 6.60 -8.68 6.36
CA THR A 70 7.13 -9.24 5.11
C THR A 70 6.87 -8.25 3.97
N HIS A 71 7.64 -7.16 3.92
CA HIS A 71 7.79 -6.40 2.71
C HIS A 71 8.51 -7.29 1.72
N THR A 72 7.76 -7.87 0.78
CA THR A 72 8.31 -8.21 -0.52
C THR A 72 8.90 -6.92 -1.08
N GLN A 73 10.20 -6.73 -0.86
CA GLN A 73 11.01 -5.75 -1.57
C GLN A 73 10.64 -5.92 -3.05
N PRO A 74 10.17 -4.86 -3.74
CA PRO A 74 9.95 -4.93 -5.17
C PRO A 74 11.24 -5.47 -5.79
N GLY A 75 11.15 -6.58 -6.53
CA GLY A 75 12.32 -7.20 -7.13
C GLY A 75 13.09 -6.19 -7.99
N GLU A 76 14.39 -6.41 -8.15
CA GLU A 76 15.21 -5.57 -9.01
C GLU A 76 14.68 -5.58 -10.46
N TRP A 77 14.71 -4.43 -11.12
CA TRP A 77 14.39 -4.35 -12.53
C TRP A 77 15.41 -5.16 -13.33
N GLY A 78 14.96 -6.21 -14.00
CA GLY A 78 15.78 -7.09 -14.82
C GLY A 78 15.34 -7.13 -16.27
N GLN A 79 16.21 -7.66 -17.13
CA GLN A 79 15.89 -7.98 -18.53
C GLN A 79 15.66 -9.48 -18.75
N THR A 80 15.72 -10.28 -17.68
CA THR A 80 15.53 -11.72 -17.74
C THR A 80 14.04 -12.04 -17.94
N ILE A 81 13.73 -12.73 -19.04
CA ILE A 81 12.38 -13.19 -19.31
C ILE A 81 12.01 -14.26 -18.26
N PRO A 82 10.88 -14.11 -17.55
CA PRO A 82 10.44 -15.12 -16.58
C PRO A 82 10.24 -16.49 -17.25
N ALA A 83 10.76 -17.55 -16.63
CA ALA A 83 10.55 -18.92 -17.11
C ALA A 83 9.07 -19.33 -16.99
N SER A 84 8.53 -19.97 -18.03
CA SER A 84 7.20 -20.57 -17.96
C SER A 84 7.21 -21.71 -16.95
N LYS A 85 6.22 -21.75 -16.04
CA LYS A 85 6.05 -22.79 -15.04
C LYS A 85 4.74 -23.55 -15.31
N PRO A 86 4.78 -24.68 -16.03
CA PRO A 86 3.58 -25.41 -16.48
C PRO A 86 2.65 -25.89 -15.36
N TRP A 87 3.17 -26.05 -14.14
CA TRP A 87 2.43 -26.53 -12.98
C TRP A 87 1.77 -25.42 -12.16
N GLU A 88 2.20 -24.17 -12.33
CA GLU A 88 1.46 -23.02 -11.79
C GLU A 88 0.29 -22.78 -12.74
N LYS A 89 -0.95 -22.79 -12.24
CA LYS A 89 -2.09 -22.27 -12.99
C LYS A 89 -2.05 -20.75 -12.81
N PRO A 90 -1.46 -19.97 -13.74
CA PRO A 90 -1.48 -18.53 -13.59
C PRO A 90 -2.94 -18.08 -13.53
N HIS A 91 -3.25 -17.22 -12.57
CA HIS A 91 -4.46 -16.42 -12.70
C HIS A 91 -4.35 -15.67 -14.03
N GLY A 92 -5.40 -15.75 -14.85
CA GLY A 92 -5.43 -15.02 -16.12
C GLY A 92 -5.19 -13.51 -15.90
N PRO A 93 -4.87 -12.76 -16.97
CA PRO A 93 -4.71 -11.32 -16.85
C PRO A 93 -5.98 -10.70 -16.25
N PRO A 94 -5.85 -9.62 -15.46
CA PRO A 94 -7.01 -8.94 -14.92
C PRO A 94 -7.93 -8.45 -16.02
N ILE A 95 -9.23 -8.44 -15.75
CA ILE A 95 -10.24 -7.93 -16.68
C ILE A 95 -10.01 -6.43 -16.88
N LEU A 96 -10.12 -5.97 -18.14
CA LEU A 96 -10.00 -4.55 -18.48
C LEU A 96 -11.03 -3.72 -17.70
N PRO A 97 -10.60 -2.73 -16.89
CA PRO A 97 -11.54 -1.84 -16.22
C PRO A 97 -12.38 -1.05 -17.24
N PRO A 98 -13.72 -1.05 -17.14
CA PRO A 98 -14.58 -0.42 -18.14
C PRO A 98 -14.37 1.09 -18.25
N HIS A 99 -13.84 1.74 -17.21
CA HIS A 99 -13.49 3.16 -17.20
C HIS A 99 -12.48 3.54 -18.30
N LEU A 100 -11.59 2.63 -18.70
CA LEU A 100 -10.61 2.88 -19.76
C LEU A 100 -11.22 2.86 -21.17
N LEU A 101 -12.48 2.44 -21.29
CA LEU A 101 -13.22 2.48 -22.55
C LEU A 101 -13.89 3.84 -22.78
N GLN A 102 -13.98 4.69 -21.75
CA GLN A 102 -14.59 6.02 -21.84
C GLN A 102 -13.59 7.04 -22.38
N VAL A 103 -13.33 7.02 -23.70
CA VAL A 103 -12.37 7.93 -24.34
C VAL A 103 -12.93 9.35 -24.38
N ILE A 104 -12.29 10.30 -23.67
CA ILE A 104 -12.75 11.70 -23.58
C ILE A 104 -12.73 12.43 -24.93
N LEU A 105 -11.83 12.04 -25.84
CA LEU A 105 -11.72 12.63 -27.18
C LEU A 105 -12.81 12.14 -28.14
N ASN A 106 -13.52 11.08 -27.78
CA ASN A 106 -14.66 10.56 -28.55
C ASN A 106 -16.01 11.06 -28.00
N GLN A 107 -15.99 11.92 -26.98
CA GLN A 107 -17.20 12.51 -26.42
C GLN A 107 -17.59 13.76 -27.22
N ASP A 108 -18.88 13.91 -27.51
CA ASP A 108 -19.39 15.14 -28.12
C ASP A 108 -19.32 16.29 -27.11
N VAL A 109 -18.72 17.40 -27.54
CA VAL A 109 -18.72 18.66 -26.78
C VAL A 109 -19.85 19.54 -27.31
N PRO A 110 -20.68 20.17 -26.45
CA PRO A 110 -21.72 21.09 -26.90
C PRO A 110 -21.16 22.19 -27.82
N ILE A 111 -21.86 22.48 -28.92
CA ILE A 111 -21.44 23.45 -29.95
C ILE A 111 -21.24 24.87 -29.37
N THR A 112 -21.89 25.17 -28.24
CA THR A 112 -21.78 26.46 -27.54
C THR A 112 -20.47 26.63 -26.75
N CYS A 113 -19.66 25.58 -26.60
CA CYS A 113 -18.44 25.60 -25.82
C CYS A 113 -17.20 25.81 -26.71
N GLU A 114 -16.15 26.38 -26.13
CA GLU A 114 -14.84 26.53 -26.80
C GLU A 114 -14.31 25.17 -27.27
N PRO A 115 -13.88 25.00 -28.53
CA PRO A 115 -13.46 23.71 -29.09
C PRO A 115 -12.25 23.06 -28.39
N THR A 116 -11.49 23.84 -27.62
CA THR A 116 -10.31 23.37 -26.89
C THR A 116 -10.64 22.86 -25.49
N LEU A 117 -11.89 23.02 -25.03
CA LEU A 117 -12.35 22.56 -23.73
C LEU A 117 -12.86 21.13 -23.82
N LEU A 118 -12.36 20.30 -22.90
CA LEU A 118 -12.79 18.93 -22.70
C LEU A 118 -13.54 18.81 -21.37
N PRO A 119 -14.45 17.81 -21.24
CA PRO A 119 -15.08 17.50 -19.96
C PRO A 119 -14.03 17.06 -18.92
N GLU A 120 -14.39 17.12 -17.64
CA GLU A 120 -13.52 16.66 -16.57
C GLU A 120 -13.28 15.14 -16.67
N PRO A 121 -12.01 14.69 -16.79
CA PRO A 121 -11.70 13.27 -16.92
C PRO A 121 -11.81 12.54 -15.58
N ASN A 122 -12.10 11.23 -15.62
CA ASN A 122 -11.97 10.38 -14.44
C ASN A 122 -10.47 10.22 -14.06
N HIS A 123 -10.13 10.28 -12.78
CA HIS A 123 -8.75 10.14 -12.34
C HIS A 123 -8.09 8.81 -12.76
N VAL A 124 -8.88 7.74 -12.92
CA VAL A 124 -8.39 6.40 -13.30
C VAL A 124 -7.89 6.35 -14.75
N MET A 125 -8.38 7.19 -15.66
CA MET A 125 -7.93 7.19 -17.06
C MET A 125 -6.68 8.05 -17.30
N LEU A 126 -6.21 8.79 -16.29
CA LEU A 126 -5.03 9.63 -16.41
C LEU A 126 -3.78 8.77 -16.59
N ASN A 127 -2.82 9.28 -17.37
CA ASN A 127 -1.58 8.58 -17.72
C ASN A 127 -1.77 7.31 -18.57
N HIS A 128 -2.99 7.00 -19.02
CA HIS A 128 -3.23 5.95 -20.01
C HIS A 128 -3.04 6.49 -21.44
N LEU A 129 -2.38 5.69 -22.27
CA LEU A 129 -2.15 6.00 -23.68
C LEU A 129 -3.38 5.59 -24.51
N TYR A 130 -3.91 6.53 -25.28
CA TYR A 130 -4.91 6.28 -26.32
C TYR A 130 -4.28 6.55 -27.68
N ALA A 131 -4.54 5.69 -28.65
CA ALA A 131 -4.00 5.81 -30.00
C ALA A 131 -5.11 5.69 -31.03
N LEU A 132 -5.03 6.48 -32.09
CA LEU A 132 -5.83 6.24 -33.29
C LEU A 132 -5.12 5.21 -34.17
N SER A 133 -5.90 4.48 -34.97
CA SER A 133 -5.35 3.63 -36.02
C SER A 133 -4.48 4.47 -36.96
N ILE A 134 -3.29 3.95 -37.25
CA ILE A 134 -2.34 4.59 -38.15
C ILE A 134 -2.99 4.76 -39.52
N LYS A 135 -2.88 5.96 -40.10
CA LYS A 135 -3.40 6.28 -41.43
C LYS A 135 -2.43 7.21 -42.14
N ASP A 136 -2.26 7.00 -43.44
CA ASP A 136 -1.42 7.84 -44.32
C ASP A 136 0.03 8.03 -43.81
N GLY A 137 0.60 6.98 -43.20
CA GLY A 137 1.97 7.00 -42.67
C GLY A 137 2.15 7.79 -41.37
N VAL A 138 1.07 8.21 -40.72
CA VAL A 138 1.10 9.00 -39.48
C VAL A 138 0.49 8.21 -38.32
N MET A 139 1.23 8.15 -37.21
CA MET A 139 0.74 7.68 -35.91
C MET A 139 0.23 8.87 -35.10
N VAL A 140 -0.92 8.70 -34.47
CA VAL A 140 -1.50 9.69 -33.55
C VAL A 140 -1.65 9.07 -32.16
N LEU A 141 -0.94 9.65 -31.21
CA LEU A 141 -0.96 9.24 -29.80
C LEU A 141 -1.58 10.34 -28.95
N SER A 142 -2.26 9.97 -27.88
CA SER A 142 -2.82 10.92 -26.92
C SER A 142 -2.77 10.38 -25.50
N ALA A 143 -2.60 11.29 -24.55
CA ALA A 143 -2.68 10.97 -23.12
C ALA A 143 -3.14 12.19 -22.33
N THR A 144 -3.89 11.95 -21.26
CA THR A 144 -4.38 13.00 -20.37
C THR A 144 -3.55 13.01 -19.09
N HIS A 145 -2.93 14.15 -18.81
CA HIS A 145 -2.10 14.35 -17.63
C HIS A 145 -2.68 15.42 -16.72
N ARG A 146 -2.44 15.27 -15.42
CA ARG A 146 -2.84 16.25 -14.41
C ARG A 146 -1.67 17.18 -14.10
N TYR A 147 -1.90 18.48 -14.24
CA TYR A 147 -0.99 19.52 -13.75
C TYR A 147 -1.67 20.28 -12.62
N ARG A 148 -1.20 20.06 -11.37
CA ARG A 148 -1.83 20.57 -10.14
C ARG A 148 -3.32 20.21 -10.05
N ARG A 149 -4.21 21.17 -10.26
CA ARG A 149 -5.68 21.02 -10.23
C ARG A 149 -6.31 21.12 -11.62
N LYS A 150 -5.52 21.02 -12.68
CA LYS A 150 -5.95 21.10 -14.08
C LYS A 150 -5.58 19.83 -14.82
N TYR A 151 -6.28 19.57 -15.91
CA TYR A 151 -6.07 18.41 -16.78
C TYR A 151 -5.72 18.91 -18.19
N VAL A 152 -4.77 18.24 -18.83
CA VAL A 152 -4.32 18.56 -20.19
C VAL A 152 -4.26 17.26 -20.98
N THR A 153 -4.95 17.23 -22.11
CA THR A 153 -4.89 16.11 -23.06
C THR A 153 -3.99 16.52 -24.21
N THR A 154 -2.85 15.87 -24.32
CA THR A 154 -1.86 16.15 -25.37
C THR A 154 -2.03 15.15 -26.49
N LEU A 155 -2.02 15.64 -27.74
CA LEU A 155 -1.98 14.81 -28.94
C LEU A 155 -0.61 14.95 -29.60
N LEU A 156 -0.01 13.83 -30.00
CA LEU A 156 1.25 13.77 -30.73
C LEU A 156 1.02 13.11 -32.08
N TYR A 157 1.30 13.84 -33.15
CA TYR A 157 1.33 13.34 -34.52
C TYR A 157 2.78 13.05 -34.89
N LYS A 158 3.09 11.80 -35.24
CA LYS A 158 4.45 11.36 -35.57
C LYS A 158 4.44 10.53 -36.86
N PRO A 159 5.20 10.92 -37.90
CA PRO A 159 5.42 10.08 -39.08
C PRO A 159 6.11 8.76 -38.71
N ILE A 160 5.80 7.71 -39.45
CA ILE A 160 6.39 6.37 -39.30
C ILE A 160 7.50 6.15 -40.32
#